data_AF-A0A8J3WY66-F1
#
_entry.id   AF-A0A8J3WY66-F1
#
_cell.length_a   1.000
_cell.length_b   1.000
_cell.length_c   1.000
_cell.angle_alpha   90.00
_cell.angle_beta   90.00
_cell.angle_gamma   90.00
#
_symmetry.space_group_name_H-M   'P 1'
#
loop_
_entity.id
_entity.type
_entity.pdbx_description
1 polymer ?
#
loop_
_entity_poly.entity_id
_entity_poly.type
_entity_poly.pdbx_seq_one_letter_code
_entity_poly.pdbx_strand_id
1 'polypeptide(L)'
;MWTTGPADSFDAERRYLVWGLAGLPLAIAIVMIVSFSAGGAGNPEEPERFPGIDSLHVTTDHGDVEIVGIDGGDVLVTRRAQGDAPRAESWGGGSLTIGQVCDESLVCTSLRDTPQDHTDYVLHVPRDLDVTVHSRNGDITLRGLRGRVDARAADGTVHRDPPTPAPSPSGTA
;
A
#
# COMPACT_ATOMS: atom_id res chain seq x y z
N MET A 1 24.62 4.36 -70.04
CA MET A 1 26.04 4.53 -70.42
C MET A 1 26.86 3.95 -69.25
N TRP A 2 27.33 2.69 -69.40
CA TRP A 2 28.38 1.91 -68.65
C TRP A 2 28.27 1.83 -67.11
N THR A 3 28.50 0.74 -66.38
CA THR A 3 28.88 -0.66 -66.65
C THR A 3 28.69 -1.43 -65.33
N THR A 4 28.19 -2.66 -65.40
CA THR A 4 28.34 -3.69 -64.36
C THR A 4 29.79 -4.19 -64.33
N GLY A 5 30.30 -4.59 -63.16
CA GLY A 5 31.51 -5.41 -63.05
C GLY A 5 32.00 -5.62 -61.62
N PRO A 6 32.54 -6.80 -61.26
CA PRO A 6 32.19 -7.46 -60.00
C PRO A 6 33.39 -7.87 -59.11
N ALA A 7 33.05 -8.50 -57.99
CA ALA A 7 33.68 -9.69 -57.41
C ALA A 7 34.95 -9.56 -56.53
N ASP A 8 34.83 -10.27 -55.39
CA ASP A 8 35.80 -11.16 -54.77
C ASP A 8 36.70 -10.71 -53.60
N SER A 9 36.34 -11.31 -52.46
CA SER A 9 37.19 -12.13 -51.57
C SER A 9 38.08 -11.42 -50.54
N PHE A 10 38.02 -11.94 -49.31
CA PHE A 10 39.06 -12.19 -48.29
C PHE A 10 38.28 -12.45 -46.99
N ASP A 11 37.83 -13.67 -46.70
CA ASP A 11 38.61 -14.76 -46.09
C ASP A 11 39.67 -14.28 -45.09
N ALA A 12 39.37 -14.42 -43.79
CA ALA A 12 40.35 -14.70 -42.73
C ALA A 12 39.65 -14.84 -41.37
N GLU A 13 39.38 -16.09 -41.03
CA GLU A 13 39.45 -16.66 -39.68
C GLU A 13 40.30 -15.84 -38.69
N ARG A 14 39.69 -15.40 -37.58
CA ARG A 14 40.37 -15.31 -36.27
C ARG A 14 39.42 -15.67 -35.14
N ARG A 15 39.50 -16.95 -34.76
CA ARG A 15 39.10 -17.50 -33.47
C ARG A 15 39.90 -16.80 -32.36
N TYR A 16 39.24 -16.23 -31.37
CA TYR A 16 39.67 -15.90 -29.99
C TYR A 16 38.51 -15.08 -29.40
N LEU A 17 38.02 -15.16 -28.16
CA LEU A 17 38.30 -15.91 -26.95
C LEU A 17 37.22 -15.42 -25.96
N VAL A 18 37.04 -16.11 -24.83
CA VAL A 18 36.41 -15.60 -23.59
C VAL A 18 34.89 -15.76 -23.47
N TRP A 19 34.51 -16.89 -22.86
CA TRP A 19 33.59 -17.01 -21.74
C TRP A 19 33.02 -15.69 -21.17
N GLY A 20 31.94 -15.21 -21.76
CA GLY A 20 31.02 -14.29 -21.10
C GLY A 20 29.83 -15.07 -20.58
N LEU A 21 29.96 -15.68 -19.39
CA LEU A 21 28.78 -16.00 -18.58
C LEU A 21 28.13 -14.67 -18.24
N ALA A 22 27.24 -14.21 -19.12
CA ALA A 22 26.35 -13.10 -18.86
C ALA A 22 25.55 -13.48 -17.61
N GLY A 23 25.94 -12.92 -16.47
CA GLY A 23 25.13 -12.92 -15.28
C GLY A 23 23.79 -12.32 -15.68
N LEU A 24 22.77 -13.18 -15.79
CA LEU A 24 21.40 -12.71 -15.79
C LEU A 24 21.25 -11.89 -14.51
N PRO A 25 21.00 -10.57 -14.58
CA PRO A 25 20.44 -9.93 -13.41
C PRO A 25 19.14 -10.69 -13.14
N LEU A 26 19.09 -11.36 -12.00
CA LEU A 26 17.87 -11.94 -11.46
C LEU A 26 16.90 -10.76 -11.29
N ALA A 27 16.15 -10.45 -12.34
CA ALA A 27 15.08 -9.49 -12.30
C ALA A 27 14.04 -10.13 -11.38
N ILE A 28 14.12 -9.77 -10.10
CA ILE A 28 13.10 -10.06 -9.12
C ILE A 28 11.84 -9.41 -9.67
N ALA A 29 11.00 -10.22 -10.30
CA ALA A 29 9.69 -9.81 -10.74
C ALA A 29 8.91 -9.48 -9.48
N ILE A 30 8.79 -8.18 -9.18
CA ILE A 30 7.90 -7.68 -8.14
C ILE A 30 6.49 -8.00 -8.63
N VAL A 31 5.92 -9.08 -8.11
CA VAL A 31 4.53 -9.46 -8.37
C VAL A 31 3.66 -8.45 -7.64
N MET A 32 3.18 -7.43 -8.35
CA MET A 32 2.10 -6.60 -7.86
C MET A 32 0.80 -7.41 -7.96
N ILE A 33 0.43 -8.06 -6.86
CA ILE A 33 -0.87 -8.72 -6.75
C ILE A 33 -1.90 -7.63 -6.50
N VAL A 34 -2.65 -7.25 -7.54
CA VAL A 34 -3.82 -6.37 -7.38
C VAL A 34 -5.02 -7.28 -7.16
N SER A 35 -5.38 -7.48 -5.89
CA SER A 35 -6.59 -8.20 -5.52
C SER A 35 -7.80 -7.26 -5.64
N PHE A 36 -8.66 -7.51 -6.63
CA PHE A 36 -9.94 -6.81 -6.77
C PHE A 36 -11.07 -7.70 -6.23
N SER A 37 -11.59 -7.39 -5.05
CA SER A 37 -12.71 -8.10 -4.42
C SER A 37 -14.01 -7.31 -4.60
N ALA A 38 -14.97 -7.89 -5.33
CA ALA A 38 -16.34 -7.37 -5.43
C ALA A 38 -17.09 -7.62 -4.11
N GLY A 39 -17.63 -6.57 -3.49
CA GLY A 39 -18.26 -6.64 -2.17
C GLY A 39 -19.57 -7.42 -2.16
N GLY A 40 -19.66 -8.45 -1.32
CA GLY A 40 -20.90 -9.17 -1.00
C GLY A 40 -21.31 -8.92 0.45
N ALA A 41 -22.60 -8.74 0.71
CA ALA A 41 -23.13 -8.48 2.05
C ALA A 41 -22.87 -9.65 3.04
N GLY A 42 -22.20 -9.35 4.15
CA GLY A 42 -22.72 -9.78 5.46
C GLY A 42 -21.97 -10.82 6.29
N ASN A 43 -20.68 -11.07 6.09
CA ASN A 43 -19.86 -11.72 7.14
C ASN A 43 -18.86 -10.70 7.69
N PRO A 44 -18.60 -10.67 9.01
CA PRO A 44 -17.50 -9.89 9.55
C PRO A 44 -16.23 -10.34 8.82
N GLU A 45 -15.63 -9.43 8.05
CA GLU A 45 -14.40 -9.74 7.32
C GLU A 45 -13.33 -10.11 8.35
N GLU A 46 -12.72 -11.27 8.14
CA GLU A 46 -11.58 -11.71 8.94
C GLU A 46 -10.44 -10.71 8.72
N PRO A 47 -9.77 -10.21 9.77
CA PRO A 47 -8.69 -9.25 9.60
C PRO A 47 -7.58 -9.83 8.72
N GLU A 48 -7.17 -9.08 7.70
CA GLU A 48 -6.03 -9.45 6.88
C GLU A 48 -4.73 -9.04 7.57
N ARG A 49 -3.71 -9.89 7.46
CA ARG A 49 -2.45 -9.73 8.18
C ARG A 49 -1.30 -9.42 7.23
N PHE A 50 -0.53 -8.39 7.56
CA PHE A 50 0.64 -7.94 6.81
C PHE A 50 1.87 -7.92 7.73
N PRO A 51 2.75 -8.93 7.65
CA PRO A 51 3.96 -9.00 8.46
C PRO A 51 5.08 -8.09 7.90
N GLY A 52 5.93 -7.57 8.79
CA GLY A 52 7.16 -6.87 8.39
C GLY A 52 6.94 -5.53 7.71
N ILE A 53 5.92 -4.79 8.13
CA ILE A 53 5.62 -3.43 7.67
C ILE A 53 6.29 -2.43 8.63
N ASP A 54 7.04 -1.49 8.07
CA ASP A 54 7.74 -0.40 8.78
C ASP A 54 7.06 0.97 8.54
N SER A 55 6.33 1.10 7.42
CA SER A 55 5.56 2.31 7.10
C SER A 55 4.18 2.00 6.54
N LEU A 56 3.17 2.72 7.03
CA LEU A 56 1.79 2.64 6.57
C LEU A 56 1.36 3.95 5.91
N HIS A 57 0.82 3.87 4.70
CA HIS A 57 0.21 4.99 3.98
C HIS A 57 -1.26 4.66 3.66
N VAL A 58 -2.18 5.44 4.21
CA VAL A 58 -3.63 5.29 3.95
C VAL A 58 -4.15 6.53 3.24
N THR A 59 -4.80 6.36 2.10
CA THR A 59 -5.52 7.42 1.40
C THR A 59 -6.95 6.99 1.12
N THR A 60 -7.93 7.66 1.70
CA THR A 60 -9.35 7.38 1.44
C THR A 60 -10.06 8.62 0.91
N ASP A 61 -10.96 8.42 -0.05
CA ASP A 61 -11.85 9.47 -0.53
C ASP A 61 -13.12 9.55 0.34
N HIS A 62 -13.66 8.40 0.77
CA HIS A 62 -14.83 8.31 1.65
C HIS A 62 -14.70 7.16 2.66
N GLY A 63 -15.03 7.45 3.92
CA GLY A 63 -15.11 6.46 5.01
C GLY A 63 -14.19 6.81 6.17
N ASP A 64 -14.48 6.21 7.33
CA ASP A 64 -13.73 6.47 8.54
C ASP A 64 -12.47 5.61 8.63
N VAL A 65 -11.42 6.15 9.24
CA VAL A 65 -10.14 5.45 9.44
C VAL A 65 -9.83 5.41 10.93
N GLU A 66 -9.89 4.22 11.53
CA GLU A 66 -9.41 3.99 12.89
C GLU A 66 -8.08 3.24 12.87
N ILE A 67 -7.06 3.82 13.49
CA ILE A 67 -5.74 3.19 13.66
C ILE A 67 -5.45 3.02 15.14
N VAL A 68 -5.21 1.77 15.54
CA VAL A 68 -4.94 1.36 16.91
C VAL A 68 -3.54 0.78 17.00
N GLY A 69 -2.66 1.46 17.72
CA GLY A 69 -1.35 0.95 18.10
C GLY A 69 -1.50 -0.26 19.03
N ILE A 70 -0.95 -1.40 18.63
CA ILE A 70 -0.92 -2.67 19.37
C ILE A 70 0.52 -3.12 19.63
N ASP A 71 0.68 -3.97 20.63
CA ASP A 71 1.95 -4.67 20.88
C ASP A 71 2.02 -5.88 19.95
N GLY A 72 2.97 -5.88 19.01
CA GLY A 72 3.09 -6.88 17.96
C GLY A 72 3.94 -6.37 16.79
N GLY A 73 4.23 -7.25 15.83
CA GLY A 73 5.02 -6.93 14.63
C GLY A 73 4.23 -6.94 13.32
N ASP A 74 2.95 -7.31 13.37
CA ASP A 74 2.10 -7.43 12.18
C ASP A 74 1.11 -6.27 12.14
N VAL A 75 0.80 -5.80 10.94
CA VAL A 75 -0.35 -4.91 10.70
C VAL A 75 -1.58 -5.78 10.40
N LEU A 76 -2.69 -5.53 11.09
CA LEU A 76 -3.98 -6.16 10.84
C LEU A 76 -4.95 -5.14 10.26
N VAL A 77 -5.60 -5.46 9.15
CA VAL A 77 -6.53 -4.57 8.45
C VAL A 77 -7.91 -5.23 8.43
N THR A 78 -8.89 -4.57 9.02
CA THR A 78 -10.31 -4.91 8.89
C THR A 78 -10.98 -3.84 8.06
N ARG A 79 -11.81 -4.25 7.11
CA ARG A 79 -12.47 -3.35 6.17
C ARG A 79 -13.97 -3.53 6.28
N ARG A 80 -14.68 -2.44 6.07
CA ARG A 80 -16.15 -2.42 6.02
C ARG A 80 -16.56 -1.56 4.84
N ALA A 81 -16.61 -2.20 3.69
CA ALA A 81 -17.08 -1.53 2.48
C ALA A 81 -18.60 -1.49 2.44
N GLN A 82 -19.12 -0.34 2.02
CA GLN A 82 -20.50 -0.13 1.63
C GLN A 82 -20.53 0.17 0.13
N GLY A 83 -21.45 -0.47 -0.58
CA GLY A 83 -21.58 -0.32 -2.02
C GLY A 83 -20.40 -0.90 -2.83
N ASP A 84 -20.15 -0.29 -3.98
CA ASP A 84 -19.13 -0.71 -4.97
C ASP A 84 -17.83 0.10 -4.83
N ALA A 85 -17.54 0.61 -3.63
CA ALA A 85 -16.37 1.45 -3.36
C ALA A 85 -15.09 0.82 -3.91
N PRO A 86 -14.40 1.47 -4.87
CA PRO A 86 -13.16 0.92 -5.43
C PRO A 86 -12.09 0.78 -4.37
N ARG A 87 -11.25 -0.25 -4.50
CA ARG A 87 -10.21 -0.60 -3.53
C ARG A 87 -8.91 -0.91 -4.25
N ALA A 88 -7.82 -0.45 -3.67
CA ALA A 88 -6.48 -0.82 -4.10
C ALA A 88 -5.53 -0.86 -2.92
N GLU A 89 -4.77 -1.94 -2.89
CA GLU A 89 -3.79 -2.17 -1.85
C GLU A 89 -2.52 -2.69 -2.49
N SER A 90 -1.39 -2.21 -2.00
CA SER A 90 -0.09 -2.66 -2.42
C SER A 90 0.82 -2.76 -1.21
N TRP A 91 1.52 -3.87 -1.08
CA TRP A 91 2.47 -4.09 0.00
C TRP A 91 3.78 -4.67 -0.52
N GLY A 92 4.89 -4.28 0.09
CA GLY A 92 6.22 -4.75 -0.28
C GLY A 92 7.31 -3.79 0.19
N GLY A 93 8.53 -4.30 0.38
CA GLY A 93 9.67 -3.48 0.78
C GLY A 93 9.50 -2.74 2.11
N GLY A 94 8.72 -3.29 3.05
CA GLY A 94 8.42 -2.68 4.35
C GLY A 94 7.31 -1.61 4.31
N SER A 95 6.66 -1.38 3.17
CA SER A 95 5.58 -0.41 3.05
C SER A 95 4.24 -1.09 2.75
N LEU A 96 3.18 -0.61 3.41
CA LEU A 96 1.79 -0.93 3.10
C LEU A 96 1.07 0.34 2.65
N THR A 97 0.49 0.31 1.47
CA THR A 97 -0.34 1.39 0.94
C THR A 97 -1.76 0.89 0.75
N ILE A 98 -2.71 1.58 1.37
CA ILE A 98 -4.15 1.29 1.31
C ILE A 98 -4.84 2.53 0.76
N GLY A 99 -5.69 2.36 -0.25
CA GLY A 99 -6.54 3.45 -0.69
C GLY A 99 -7.31 3.20 -1.97
N GLN A 100 -8.03 4.22 -2.44
CA GLN A 100 -8.58 4.19 -3.79
C GLN A 100 -7.48 4.49 -4.81
N VAL A 101 -7.10 3.50 -5.62
CA VAL A 101 -6.43 3.77 -6.91
C VAL A 101 -7.53 4.14 -7.89
N CYS A 102 -8.03 5.35 -7.72
CA CYS A 102 -8.84 6.01 -8.73
C CYS A 102 -7.93 7.05 -9.39
N ASP A 103 -7.52 6.77 -10.62
CA ASP A 103 -6.85 7.75 -11.47
C ASP A 103 -7.79 8.93 -11.79
N GLU A 104 -7.26 9.99 -12.39
CA GLU A 104 -8.04 11.17 -12.83
C GLU A 104 -8.98 10.83 -14.02
N SER A 105 -9.31 9.55 -14.25
CA SER A 105 -10.21 9.16 -15.32
C SER A 105 -11.65 9.54 -14.99
N LEU A 106 -12.42 9.87 -16.04
CA LEU A 106 -13.84 10.24 -15.93
C LEU A 106 -14.71 9.14 -15.30
N VAL A 107 -14.27 7.87 -15.39
CA VAL A 107 -14.97 6.72 -14.79
C VAL A 107 -14.79 6.71 -13.27
N CYS A 108 -13.60 7.05 -12.81
CA CYS A 108 -13.28 7.15 -11.39
C CYS A 108 -13.97 8.34 -10.71
N THR A 109 -14.12 9.48 -11.39
CA THR A 109 -14.84 10.63 -10.82
C THR A 109 -16.31 10.32 -10.51
N SER A 110 -17.01 9.56 -11.37
CA SER A 110 -18.41 9.22 -11.13
C SER A 110 -18.65 8.24 -9.98
N LEU A 111 -17.65 7.41 -9.64
CA LEU A 111 -17.71 6.45 -8.53
C LEU A 111 -17.22 7.06 -7.21
N ARG A 112 -16.53 8.20 -7.27
CA ARG A 112 -15.97 8.89 -6.10
C ARG A 112 -16.99 9.73 -5.35
N ASP A 113 -18.05 10.19 -6.01
CA ASP A 113 -18.90 11.26 -5.46
C ASP A 113 -20.21 10.77 -4.80
N THR A 114 -20.38 9.46 -4.62
CA THR A 114 -21.58 8.89 -3.98
C THR A 114 -21.31 8.58 -2.50
N PRO A 115 -22.01 9.22 -1.54
CA PRO A 115 -21.89 8.89 -0.11
C PRO A 115 -22.22 7.42 0.22
N GLN A 116 -22.88 6.74 -0.71
CA GLN A 116 -23.29 5.34 -0.61
C GLN A 116 -22.13 4.38 -0.80
N ASP A 117 -21.04 4.81 -1.45
CA ASP A 117 -19.87 3.99 -1.76
C ASP A 117 -18.68 4.47 -0.91
N HIS A 118 -18.49 3.86 0.26
CA HIS A 118 -17.39 4.18 1.17
C HIS A 118 -16.79 2.93 1.80
N THR A 119 -15.57 3.03 2.33
CA THR A 119 -14.94 1.93 3.05
C THR A 119 -14.39 2.44 4.37
N ASP A 120 -14.93 1.92 5.47
CA ASP A 120 -14.36 2.17 6.78
C ASP A 120 -13.22 1.18 7.05
N TYR A 121 -12.12 1.69 7.58
CA TYR A 121 -10.93 0.90 7.90
C TYR A 121 -10.68 0.90 9.40
N VAL A 122 -10.40 -0.30 9.94
CA VAL A 122 -9.86 -0.47 11.29
C VAL A 122 -8.52 -1.17 11.16
N LEU A 123 -7.45 -0.45 11.48
CA LEU A 123 -6.07 -0.92 11.36
C LEU A 123 -5.46 -1.10 12.75
N HIS A 124 -5.03 -2.31 13.06
CA HIS A 124 -4.18 -2.55 14.22
C HIS A 124 -2.73 -2.58 13.75
N VAL A 125 -1.91 -1.66 14.25
CA VAL A 125 -0.53 -1.47 13.79
C VAL A 125 0.47 -1.56 14.93
N PRO A 126 1.73 -1.97 14.70
CA PRO A 126 2.78 -1.85 15.71
C PRO A 126 2.86 -0.41 16.23
N ARG A 127 3.04 -0.22 17.55
CA ARG A 127 3.04 1.12 18.17
C ARG A 127 4.08 2.06 17.59
N ASP A 128 5.23 1.52 17.21
CA ASP A 128 6.38 2.31 16.73
C ASP A 128 6.37 2.51 15.20
N LEU A 129 5.29 2.09 14.52
CA LEU A 129 5.12 2.22 13.08
C LEU A 129 4.99 3.69 12.65
N ASP A 130 5.64 4.05 11.54
CA ASP A 130 5.44 5.36 10.90
C ASP A 130 4.14 5.33 10.06
N VAL A 131 3.22 6.25 10.35
CA VAL A 131 1.88 6.28 9.79
C VAL A 131 1.61 7.60 9.07
N THR A 132 1.13 7.51 7.83
CA THR A 132 0.61 8.64 7.05
C THR A 132 -0.82 8.35 6.63
N VAL A 133 -1.77 9.20 7.01
CA VAL A 133 -3.19 9.06 6.64
C VAL A 133 -3.73 10.33 6.02
N HIS A 134 -4.39 10.17 4.89
CA HIS A 134 -5.13 11.21 4.21
C HIS A 134 -6.57 10.74 4.00
N SER A 135 -7.52 11.50 4.52
CA SER A 135 -8.94 11.30 4.25
C SER A 135 -9.49 12.54 3.55
N ARG A 136 -10.23 12.36 2.46
CA ARG A 136 -11.00 13.45 1.86
C ARG A 136 -12.28 13.65 2.64
N ASN A 137 -13.11 12.62 2.78
CA ASN A 137 -14.39 12.68 3.48
C ASN A 137 -14.49 11.56 4.52
N GLY A 138 -14.36 11.90 5.80
CA GLY A 138 -14.44 10.92 6.89
C GLY A 138 -13.52 11.26 8.05
N ASP A 139 -13.82 10.67 9.20
CA ASP A 139 -13.06 10.92 10.42
C ASP A 139 -11.83 10.02 10.51
N ILE A 140 -10.76 10.57 11.09
CA ILE A 140 -9.52 9.84 11.36
C ILE A 140 -9.36 9.72 12.87
N THR A 141 -9.33 8.51 13.41
CA THR A 141 -9.07 8.22 14.82
C THR A 141 -7.74 7.50 14.97
N LEU A 142 -6.84 8.06 15.78
CA LEU A 142 -5.49 7.53 16.03
C LEU A 142 -5.33 7.25 17.52
N ARG A 143 -5.00 6.01 17.88
CA ARG A 143 -4.86 5.60 19.30
C ARG A 143 -3.58 4.84 19.53
N GLY A 144 -2.88 5.12 20.63
CA GLY A 144 -1.82 4.23 21.12
C GLY A 144 -0.54 4.18 20.27
N LEU A 145 -0.37 5.10 19.31
CA LEU A 145 0.81 5.23 18.46
C LEU A 145 1.94 5.99 19.17
N ARG A 146 3.17 5.53 18.92
CA ARG A 146 4.43 6.11 19.41
C ARG A 146 5.36 6.52 18.26
N GLY A 147 5.21 5.92 17.09
CA GLY A 147 5.94 6.29 15.86
C GLY A 147 5.54 7.66 15.30
N ARG A 148 6.10 8.01 14.14
CA ARG A 148 5.76 9.26 13.44
C ARG A 148 4.34 9.17 12.90
N VAL A 149 3.58 10.26 13.03
CA VAL A 149 2.21 10.33 12.52
C VAL A 149 2.01 11.63 11.74
N ASP A 150 1.64 11.51 10.46
CA ASP A 150 1.06 12.59 9.65
C ASP A 150 -0.39 12.20 9.30
N ALA A 151 -1.36 13.00 9.71
CA ALA A 151 -2.77 12.73 9.49
C ALA A 151 -3.50 13.98 9.05
N ARG A 152 -4.26 13.88 7.96
CA ARG A 152 -4.97 15.00 7.35
C ARG A 152 -6.36 14.56 6.91
N ALA A 153 -7.37 15.29 7.35
CA ALA A 153 -8.74 15.20 6.84
C ALA A 153 -9.08 16.50 6.11
N ALA A 154 -9.67 16.41 4.92
CA ALA A 154 -10.19 17.59 4.22
C ALA A 154 -11.58 17.97 4.78
N ASP A 155 -12.51 17.02 4.74
CA ASP A 155 -13.88 17.11 5.22
C ASP A 155 -14.12 16.03 6.28
N GLY A 156 -13.65 16.30 7.49
CA GLY A 156 -13.75 15.38 8.63
C GLY A 156 -12.95 15.87 9.83
N THR A 157 -12.92 15.06 10.89
CA THR A 157 -12.19 15.37 12.12
C THR A 157 -11.01 14.42 12.30
N VAL A 158 -9.88 14.95 12.76
CA VAL A 158 -8.75 14.13 13.21
C VAL A 158 -8.77 14.07 14.74
N HIS A 159 -9.00 12.88 15.28
CA HIS A 159 -8.90 12.58 16.70
C HIS A 159 -7.63 11.80 17.02
N ARG A 160 -6.90 12.22 18.05
CA ARG A 160 -5.68 11.55 18.50
C ARG A 160 -5.72 11.33 20.00
N ASP A 161 -5.79 10.06 20.38
CA ASP A 161 -5.63 9.63 21.76
C ASP A 161 -4.15 9.33 22.06
N PRO A 162 -3.58 9.93 23.11
CA PRO A 162 -2.23 9.58 23.52
C PRO A 162 -2.16 8.12 23.94
N PRO A 163 -1.00 7.45 23.78
CA PRO A 163 -0.82 6.11 24.32
C PRO A 163 -1.08 6.12 25.82
N THR A 164 -1.87 5.15 26.30
CA THR A 164 -2.08 4.94 27.73
C THR A 164 -0.70 4.77 28.38
N PRO A 165 -0.38 5.56 29.43
CA PRO A 165 0.87 5.40 30.13
C PRO A 165 1.00 3.95 30.61
N ALA A 166 2.20 3.38 30.50
CA ALA A 166 2.46 2.09 31.13
C ALA A 166 2.10 2.20 32.63
N PRO A 167 1.48 1.17 33.23
CA PRO A 167 1.20 1.19 34.66
C PRO A 167 2.51 1.44 35.40
N SER A 168 2.56 2.51 36.20
CA SER A 168 3.72 2.80 37.04
C SER A 168 4.04 1.55 37.86
N PRO A 169 5.29 1.08 37.91
CA PRO A 169 5.64 -0.05 38.74
C PRO A 169 5.26 0.30 40.17
N SER A 170 4.32 -0.46 40.74
CA SER A 170 3.90 -0.31 42.13
C SER A 170 5.14 -0.51 43.00
N GLY A 171 5.70 0.59 43.50
CA GLY A 171 6.86 0.54 44.37
C GLY A 171 6.57 -0.38 45.54
N THR A 172 7.29 -1.49 45.62
CA THR A 172 7.30 -2.36 46.79
C THR A 172 8.14 -1.63 47.84
N ALA A 173 7.47 -1.13 48.86
CA ALA A 173 8.11 -0.55 50.05
C ALA A 173 8.73 -1.64 50.93
#